data_AF-A0A3M6ABI0-F1
#
_entry.id   AF-A0A3M6ABI0-F1
#
_cell.length_a   1.000
_cell.length_b   1.000
_cell.length_c   1.000
_cell.angle_alpha   90.00
_cell.angle_beta   90.00
_cell.angle_gamma   90.00
#
_symmetry.space_group_name_H-M   'P 1'
#
loop_
_entity.id
_entity.type
_entity.pdbx_description
1 polymer ?
#
loop_
_entity_poly.entity_id
_entity_poly.type
_entity_poly.pdbx_seq_one_letter_code
_entity_poly.pdbx_strand_id
1 'polypeptide(L)'
;MVSGHFLPLDGHPNEDWNDRWLLTEVRHEGRQPQVLEESAHKIQSPDNFQQGYRNTFFATPWQALYRPPLHHPKPRIFGSQTAVVTGPKDQEIHCDRHGRVKVQFHWDREGSGDDKSSCWLRVSSSWAGNRYGGMTIPRVGMEVLVTFLEGDPDQPLISGCLYHAEHIPPYDLPA
;
A
#
# COMPACT_ATOMS: atom_id res chain seq x y z
N MET A 1 -14.67 5.98 -27.34
CA MET A 1 -14.04 6.96 -26.45
C MET A 1 -13.75 6.27 -25.14
N VAL A 2 -12.54 6.35 -24.60
CA VAL A 2 -12.17 5.65 -23.36
C VAL A 2 -11.32 6.59 -22.49
N SER A 3 -11.35 6.41 -21.17
CA SER A 3 -10.49 7.17 -20.26
C SER A 3 -9.00 6.92 -20.54
N GLY A 4 -8.15 7.90 -20.23
CA GLY A 4 -6.69 7.87 -20.44
C GLY A 4 -6.25 8.23 -21.87
N HIS A 5 -7.17 8.52 -22.78
CA HIS A 5 -6.85 8.92 -24.16
C HIS A 5 -6.91 10.44 -24.33
N PHE A 6 -6.11 10.93 -25.26
CA PHE A 6 -6.22 12.31 -25.74
C PHE A 6 -7.30 12.41 -26.81
N LEU A 7 -8.19 13.37 -26.62
CA LEU A 7 -9.23 13.74 -27.58
C LEU A 7 -8.89 15.12 -28.15
N PRO A 8 -8.64 15.26 -29.46
CA PRO A 8 -8.67 16.58 -30.10
C PRO A 8 -10.12 17.08 -30.11
N LEU A 9 -10.34 18.29 -29.58
CA LEU A 9 -11.62 18.97 -29.66
C LEU A 9 -11.57 19.99 -30.80
N ASP A 10 -12.60 20.01 -31.65
CA ASP A 10 -12.73 20.95 -32.77
C ASP A 10 -14.17 21.48 -32.82
N GLY A 11 -14.36 22.68 -33.38
CA GLY A 11 -15.68 23.30 -33.58
C GLY A 11 -16.34 23.89 -32.34
N HIS A 12 -15.59 24.06 -31.24
CA HIS A 12 -16.07 24.73 -30.04
C HIS A 12 -16.11 26.26 -30.24
N PRO A 13 -17.16 26.98 -29.78
CA PRO A 13 -17.28 28.44 -29.95
C PRO A 13 -16.16 29.26 -29.30
N ASN A 14 -15.55 28.70 -28.25
CA ASN A 14 -14.32 29.25 -27.66
C ASN A 14 -13.10 28.62 -28.37
N GLU A 15 -12.32 29.44 -29.07
CA GLU A 15 -11.15 29.00 -29.83
C GLU A 15 -10.09 28.31 -28.97
N ASP A 16 -9.89 28.78 -27.73
CA ASP A 16 -8.90 28.24 -26.79
C ASP A 16 -9.18 26.78 -26.41
N TRP A 17 -10.41 26.30 -26.59
CA TRP A 17 -10.79 24.93 -26.23
C TRP A 17 -10.62 23.95 -27.40
N ASN A 18 -10.37 24.44 -28.62
CA ASN A 18 -10.09 23.61 -29.78
C ASN A 18 -8.64 23.10 -29.76
N ASP A 19 -8.31 22.33 -28.72
CA ASP A 19 -6.99 21.74 -28.48
C ASP A 19 -7.16 20.29 -28.01
N ARG A 20 -6.08 19.65 -27.58
CA ARG A 20 -6.07 18.28 -27.06
C ARG A 20 -6.46 18.24 -25.58
N TRP A 21 -7.32 17.29 -25.26
CA TRP A 21 -7.80 17.09 -23.90
C TRP A 21 -7.53 15.66 -23.45
N LEU A 22 -6.97 15.49 -22.26
CA LEU A 22 -6.84 14.19 -21.62
C LEU A 22 -8.17 13.82 -20.97
N LEU A 23 -8.79 12.73 -21.41
CA LEU A 23 -10.01 12.21 -20.79
C LEU A 23 -9.68 11.50 -19.47
N THR A 24 -10.14 12.04 -18.34
CA THR A 24 -9.89 11.47 -17.01
C THR A 24 -10.99 10.49 -16.59
N GLU A 25 -12.22 10.72 -17.03
CA GLU A 25 -13.37 9.86 -16.78
C GLU A 25 -14.30 9.89 -18.00
N VAL A 26 -14.86 8.73 -18.37
CA VAL A 26 -15.86 8.63 -19.42
C VAL A 26 -16.99 7.74 -18.93
N ARG A 27 -18.21 8.29 -18.88
CA ARG A 27 -19.43 7.57 -18.56
C ARG A 27 -20.21 7.33 -19.84
N HIS A 28 -20.45 6.06 -20.13
CA HIS A 28 -21.21 5.60 -21.29
C HIS A 28 -22.66 5.28 -20.89
N GLU A 29 -23.63 5.80 -21.64
CA GLU A 29 -25.05 5.48 -21.48
C GLU A 29 -25.62 5.02 -22.83
N GLY A 30 -26.13 3.80 -22.87
CA GLY A 30 -26.81 3.23 -24.04
C GLY A 30 -28.26 2.90 -23.70
N ARG A 31 -29.18 3.26 -24.59
CA ARG A 31 -30.61 2.96 -24.49
C ARG A 31 -31.14 2.43 -25.81
N GLN A 32 -31.75 1.26 -25.79
CA GLN A 32 -32.36 0.65 -26.98
C GLN A 32 -33.76 0.11 -26.65
N PRO A 33 -34.78 0.99 -26.62
CA PRO A 33 -36.14 0.59 -26.27
C PRO A 33 -36.82 -0.29 -27.34
N GLN A 34 -36.31 -0.33 -28.59
CA GLN A 34 -36.88 -1.16 -29.66
C GLN A 34 -36.98 -2.65 -29.32
N VAL A 35 -36.08 -3.17 -28.48
CA VAL A 35 -36.06 -4.59 -28.10
C VAL A 35 -37.30 -4.97 -27.27
N LEU A 36 -37.99 -3.99 -26.69
CA LEU A 36 -39.12 -4.21 -25.80
C LEU A 36 -40.48 -4.21 -26.52
N GLU A 37 -40.51 -3.92 -27.83
CA GLU A 37 -41.72 -3.91 -28.68
C GLU A 37 -42.94 -3.23 -27.99
N GLU A 38 -44.05 -3.96 -27.80
CA GLU A 38 -45.29 -3.46 -27.18
C GLU A 38 -45.14 -3.14 -25.68
N SER A 39 -44.07 -3.59 -25.04
CA SER A 39 -43.76 -3.35 -23.62
C SER A 39 -42.93 -2.09 -23.40
N ALA A 40 -42.65 -1.31 -24.46
CA ALA A 40 -41.89 -0.08 -24.38
C ALA A 40 -42.70 1.03 -23.68
N HIS A 41 -42.60 1.10 -22.35
CA HIS A 41 -43.09 2.26 -21.61
C HIS A 41 -42.21 3.49 -21.90
N LYS A 42 -42.82 4.68 -22.06
CA LYS A 42 -42.09 5.95 -22.12
C LYS A 42 -41.42 6.21 -20.76
N ILE A 43 -40.18 5.77 -20.59
CA ILE A 43 -39.37 6.11 -19.41
C ILE A 43 -39.08 7.61 -19.51
N GLN A 44 -39.64 8.39 -18.58
CA GLN A 44 -39.30 9.80 -18.46
C GLN A 44 -37.90 9.90 -17.87
N SER A 45 -36.89 10.16 -18.71
CA SER A 45 -35.62 10.66 -18.19
C SER A 45 -35.69 12.18 -18.05
N PRO A 46 -34.97 12.75 -17.06
CA PRO A 46 -34.94 14.20 -16.82
C PRO A 46 -34.49 15.02 -18.04
N ASP A 47 -33.79 14.39 -18.98
CA ASP A 47 -33.12 14.98 -20.14
C ASP A 47 -33.70 14.52 -21.49
N ASN A 48 -34.84 13.81 -21.48
CA ASN A 48 -35.50 13.27 -22.66
C ASN A 48 -34.63 12.34 -23.54
N PHE A 49 -33.55 11.75 -23.01
CA PHE A 49 -32.75 10.71 -23.68
C PHE A 49 -33.52 9.38 -23.77
N GLN A 50 -34.28 9.19 -24.84
CA GLN A 50 -35.17 8.02 -25.00
C GLN A 50 -34.49 6.84 -25.70
N GLN A 51 -33.54 7.09 -26.59
CA GLN A 51 -32.87 6.08 -27.39
C GLN A 51 -31.49 6.58 -27.85
N GLY A 52 -30.56 5.65 -28.00
CA GLY A 52 -29.27 5.85 -28.65
C GLY A 52 -28.12 5.59 -27.70
N TYR A 53 -26.96 6.13 -28.05
CA TYR A 53 -25.76 6.07 -27.23
C TYR A 53 -25.27 7.49 -26.96
N ARG A 54 -24.92 7.76 -25.70
CA ARG A 54 -24.42 9.06 -25.26
C ARG A 54 -23.30 8.85 -24.25
N ASN A 55 -22.33 9.77 -24.27
CA ASN A 55 -21.25 9.80 -23.30
C ASN A 55 -21.18 11.14 -22.60
N THR A 56 -20.83 11.11 -21.32
CA THR A 56 -20.40 12.29 -20.55
C THR A 56 -18.99 12.02 -20.08
N PHE A 57 -18.10 13.01 -20.17
CA PHE A 57 -16.70 12.83 -19.80
C PHE A 57 -16.16 14.02 -19.02
N PHE A 58 -15.16 13.76 -18.19
CA PHE A 58 -14.29 14.77 -17.60
C PHE A 58 -12.98 14.79 -18.35
N ALA A 59 -12.45 15.99 -18.58
CA ALA A 59 -11.18 16.15 -19.26
C ALA A 59 -10.32 17.26 -18.65
N THR A 60 -9.02 17.12 -18.80
CA THR A 60 -8.01 18.10 -18.38
C THR A 60 -7.18 18.52 -19.61
N PRO A 61 -6.76 19.78 -19.74
CA PRO A 61 -5.91 20.21 -20.84
C PRO A 61 -4.64 19.36 -20.94
N TRP A 62 -4.19 19.02 -22.15
CA TRP A 62 -3.02 18.15 -22.33
C TRP A 62 -1.72 18.71 -21.72
N GLN A 63 -1.61 20.02 -21.58
CA GLN A 63 -0.46 20.71 -20.99
C GLN A 63 -0.41 20.55 -19.46
N ALA A 64 -1.56 20.29 -18.81
CA ALA A 64 -1.62 20.12 -17.37
C ALA A 64 -1.27 18.68 -16.99
N LEU A 65 -0.26 18.53 -16.13
CA LEU A 65 0.13 17.22 -15.59
C LEU A 65 -0.98 16.68 -14.68
N TYR A 66 -1.65 15.63 -15.12
CA TYR A 66 -2.64 14.94 -14.32
C TYR A 66 -1.98 14.11 -13.21
N ARG A 67 -2.46 14.27 -11.97
CA ARG A 67 -2.11 13.41 -10.83
C ARG A 67 -3.39 12.83 -10.25
N PRO A 68 -3.47 11.52 -10.01
CA PRO A 68 -4.67 10.92 -9.44
C PRO A 68 -4.86 11.44 -8.00
N PRO A 69 -6.12 11.71 -7.59
CA PRO A 69 -6.44 12.07 -6.22
C PRO A 69 -6.09 10.93 -5.24
N LEU A 70 -5.59 11.29 -4.06
CA LEU A 70 -5.27 10.36 -2.97
C LEU A 70 -6.56 9.94 -2.23
N HIS A 71 -7.38 9.10 -2.88
CA HIS A 71 -8.60 8.57 -2.26
C HIS A 71 -8.34 7.42 -1.28
N HIS A 72 -7.24 6.71 -1.46
CA HIS A 72 -6.93 5.51 -0.69
C HIS A 72 -6.04 5.93 0.49
N PRO A 73 -6.52 5.87 1.74
CA PRO A 73 -5.67 6.15 2.89
C PRO A 73 -4.56 5.11 2.98
N LYS A 74 -3.37 5.53 3.42
CA LYS A 74 -2.26 4.61 3.67
C LYS A 74 -2.66 3.60 4.75
N PRO A 75 -2.44 2.27 4.56
CA PRO A 75 -2.66 1.28 5.59
C PRO A 75 -1.88 1.61 6.86
N ARG A 76 -2.48 1.32 8.03
CA ARG A 76 -1.87 1.56 9.34
C ARG A 76 -1.92 0.32 10.21
N ILE A 77 -0.85 0.07 10.96
CA ILE A 77 -0.81 -0.94 12.01
C ILE A 77 -0.97 -0.23 13.36
N PHE A 78 -2.08 -0.54 14.04
CA PHE A 78 -2.36 -0.01 15.36
C PHE A 78 -1.69 -0.92 16.40
N GLY A 79 -0.51 -0.52 16.86
CA GLY A 79 0.23 -1.21 17.91
C GLY A 79 1.50 -1.90 17.42
N SER A 80 2.03 -2.79 18.26
CA SER A 80 3.22 -3.58 17.96
C SER A 80 2.82 -5.00 17.59
N GLN A 81 3.62 -5.64 16.75
CA GLN A 81 3.45 -7.03 16.32
C GLN A 81 4.71 -7.80 16.68
N THR A 82 4.63 -9.12 16.83
CA THR A 82 5.83 -9.94 16.97
C THR A 82 6.31 -10.47 15.62
N ALA A 83 7.60 -10.73 15.53
CA ALA A 83 8.26 -11.27 14.35
C ALA A 83 9.46 -12.14 14.78
N VAL A 84 9.91 -13.03 13.91
CA VAL A 84 11.07 -13.88 14.17
C VAL A 84 12.28 -13.33 13.42
N VAL A 85 13.43 -13.22 14.08
CA VAL A 85 14.68 -12.77 13.45
C VAL A 85 15.16 -13.82 12.43
N THR A 86 15.49 -13.38 11.22
CA THR A 86 15.95 -14.25 10.13
C THR A 86 17.37 -13.91 9.67
N GLY A 87 17.98 -14.85 8.96
CA GLY A 87 19.31 -14.70 8.39
C GLY A 87 19.68 -15.87 7.47
N PRO A 88 20.89 -15.86 6.89
CA PRO A 88 21.41 -16.95 6.08
C PRO A 88 21.43 -18.26 6.86
N LYS A 89 21.35 -19.38 6.12
CA LYS A 89 21.56 -20.70 6.71
C LYS A 89 22.91 -20.73 7.43
N ASP A 90 22.91 -21.37 8.61
CA ASP A 90 24.07 -21.57 9.47
C ASP A 90 24.67 -20.31 10.13
N GLN A 91 23.96 -19.16 10.07
CA GLN A 91 24.38 -17.95 10.76
C GLN A 91 23.49 -17.65 11.98
N GLU A 92 24.08 -17.69 13.17
CA GLU A 92 23.36 -17.38 14.42
C GLU A 92 23.12 -15.87 14.58
N ILE A 93 24.07 -15.03 14.15
CA ILE A 93 23.97 -13.56 14.25
C ILE A 93 24.04 -12.97 12.85
N HIS A 94 22.93 -12.41 12.38
CA HIS A 94 22.84 -11.74 11.09
C HIS A 94 22.51 -10.26 11.25
N CYS A 95 23.54 -9.41 11.28
CA CYS A 95 23.38 -7.97 11.42
C CYS A 95 24.28 -7.16 10.48
N ASP A 96 23.87 -5.93 10.19
CA ASP A 96 24.67 -4.99 9.41
C ASP A 96 25.58 -4.11 10.29
N ARG A 97 26.33 -3.19 9.65
CA ARG A 97 27.24 -2.24 10.33
C ARG A 97 26.56 -1.32 11.37
N HIS A 98 25.22 -1.26 11.38
CA HIS A 98 24.43 -0.44 12.28
C HIS A 98 23.72 -1.27 13.35
N GLY A 99 23.99 -2.58 13.44
CA GLY A 99 23.32 -3.48 14.37
C GLY A 99 21.85 -3.73 14.01
N ARG A 100 21.48 -3.51 12.74
CA ARG A 100 20.14 -3.83 12.24
C ARG A 100 20.06 -5.32 11.95
N VAL A 101 18.87 -5.89 12.10
CA VAL A 101 18.60 -7.31 11.82
C VAL A 101 17.47 -7.44 10.79
N LYS A 102 17.30 -8.63 10.23
CA LYS A 102 16.16 -8.98 9.39
C LYS A 102 15.19 -9.81 10.19
N VAL A 103 13.90 -9.69 9.87
CA VAL A 103 12.83 -10.46 10.51
C VAL A 103 11.88 -11.04 9.47
N GLN A 104 11.08 -12.01 9.89
CA GLN A 104 9.90 -12.45 9.17
C GLN A 104 8.69 -12.29 10.08
N PHE A 105 7.67 -11.60 9.56
CA PHE A 105 6.41 -11.46 10.25
C PHE A 105 5.56 -12.72 10.10
N HIS A 106 4.73 -13.02 11.09
CA HIS A 106 3.86 -14.20 11.08
C HIS A 106 2.83 -14.21 9.94
N TRP A 107 2.48 -13.03 9.44
CA TRP A 107 1.57 -12.86 8.31
C TRP A 107 2.28 -12.90 6.94
N ASP A 108 3.61 -12.91 6.93
CA ASP A 108 4.40 -13.01 5.70
C ASP A 108 4.48 -14.48 5.24
N ARG A 109 3.75 -14.77 4.17
CA ARG A 109 3.65 -16.10 3.55
C ARG A 109 4.65 -16.32 2.42
N GLU A 110 5.28 -15.26 1.92
CA GLU A 110 6.23 -15.33 0.79
C GLU A 110 7.67 -15.45 1.29
N GLY A 111 7.97 -14.91 2.48
CA GLY A 111 9.26 -15.04 3.14
C GLY A 111 9.66 -16.51 3.39
N SER A 112 10.92 -16.83 3.09
CA SER A 112 11.49 -18.18 3.23
C SER A 112 12.30 -18.37 4.52
N GLY A 113 12.18 -17.47 5.49
CA GLY A 113 12.94 -17.49 6.74
C GLY A 113 14.43 -17.19 6.57
N ASP A 114 14.82 -16.54 5.47
CA ASP A 114 16.21 -16.38 5.06
C ASP A 114 16.70 -14.92 5.15
N ASP A 115 17.86 -14.65 4.56
CA ASP A 115 18.46 -13.32 4.49
C ASP A 115 17.71 -12.36 3.56
N LYS A 116 16.58 -12.76 2.97
CA LYS A 116 15.78 -11.93 2.06
C LYS A 116 14.35 -11.71 2.55
N SER A 117 13.96 -12.29 3.69
CA SER A 117 12.60 -12.14 4.24
C SER A 117 12.17 -10.69 4.49
N SER A 118 13.10 -9.78 4.80
CA SER A 118 12.75 -8.36 5.00
C SER A 118 13.90 -7.39 4.76
N CYS A 119 13.57 -6.10 4.89
CA CYS A 119 14.54 -5.03 4.97
C CYS A 119 15.33 -5.07 6.30
N TRP A 120 16.31 -4.19 6.45
CA TRP A 120 17.06 -4.06 7.69
C TRP A 120 16.30 -3.24 8.73
N LEU A 121 15.85 -3.88 9.82
CA LEU A 121 15.15 -3.25 10.93
C LEU A 121 16.14 -2.75 11.98
N ARG A 122 15.96 -1.51 12.44
CA ARG A 122 16.71 -0.98 13.58
C ARG A 122 16.21 -1.62 14.87
N VAL A 123 17.16 -1.88 15.78
CA VAL A 123 16.90 -2.42 17.12
C VAL A 123 17.05 -1.31 18.14
N SER A 124 16.02 -1.14 18.97
CA SER A 124 16.06 -0.24 20.11
C SER A 124 17.09 -0.73 21.13
N SER A 125 18.00 0.15 21.54
CA SER A 125 18.92 -0.09 22.65
C SER A 125 18.45 0.66 23.88
N SER A 126 18.69 0.09 25.06
CA SER A 126 18.43 0.74 26.35
C SER A 126 19.26 2.02 26.55
N TRP A 127 20.45 2.10 25.93
CA TRP A 127 21.32 3.28 25.99
C TRP A 127 22.22 3.34 24.75
N ALA A 128 22.05 4.37 23.93
CA ALA A 128 22.84 4.56 22.70
C ALA A 128 23.42 5.98 22.62
N GLY A 129 24.74 6.09 22.57
CA GLY A 129 25.50 7.32 22.37
C GLY A 129 26.48 7.21 21.20
N ASN A 130 27.22 8.30 20.93
CA ASN A 130 28.18 8.31 19.83
C ASN A 130 29.42 7.43 20.15
N ARG A 131 29.38 6.16 19.72
CA ARG A 131 30.40 5.12 19.99
C ARG A 131 30.49 4.65 21.45
N TYR A 132 29.42 4.78 22.23
CA TYR A 132 29.29 4.21 23.57
C TYR A 132 27.82 3.86 23.85
N GLY A 133 27.57 2.92 24.75
CA GLY A 133 26.21 2.47 25.09
C GLY A 133 26.11 0.96 25.27
N GLY A 134 24.88 0.47 25.43
CA GLY A 134 24.55 -0.95 25.42
C GLY A 134 24.26 -1.42 23.99
N MET A 135 24.77 -2.58 23.61
CA MET A 135 24.45 -3.20 22.31
C MET A 135 24.11 -4.67 22.52
N THR A 136 22.85 -5.02 22.28
CA THR A 136 22.35 -6.40 22.30
C THR A 136 21.68 -6.68 20.96
N ILE A 137 22.31 -7.52 20.15
CA ILE A 137 21.84 -7.83 18.79
C ILE A 137 20.97 -9.09 18.87
N PRO A 138 19.69 -9.04 18.48
CA PRO A 138 18.84 -10.21 18.39
C PRO A 138 19.43 -11.26 17.43
N ARG A 139 19.42 -12.52 17.85
CA ARG A 139 19.96 -13.65 17.08
C ARG A 139 18.88 -14.27 16.20
N VAL A 140 19.29 -14.94 15.13
CA VAL A 140 18.38 -15.67 14.24
C VAL A 140 17.58 -16.69 15.04
N GLY A 141 16.26 -16.71 14.83
CA GLY A 141 15.30 -17.51 15.58
C GLY A 141 14.65 -16.78 16.76
N MET A 142 15.25 -15.72 17.32
CA MET A 142 14.64 -15.00 18.44
C MET A 142 13.35 -14.30 18.04
N GLU A 143 12.34 -14.33 18.92
CA GLU A 143 11.13 -13.54 18.75
C GLU A 143 11.34 -12.10 19.25
N VAL A 144 11.00 -11.15 18.40
CA VAL A 144 11.14 -9.71 18.65
C VAL A 144 9.80 -9.00 18.55
N LEU A 145 9.65 -7.95 19.37
CA LEU A 145 8.53 -7.03 19.28
C LEU A 145 8.89 -5.92 18.28
N VAL A 146 8.07 -5.74 17.25
CA VAL A 146 8.22 -4.75 16.19
C VAL A 146 7.12 -3.71 16.31
N THR A 147 7.53 -2.46 16.47
CA THR A 147 6.66 -1.28 16.46
C THR A 147 6.79 -0.56 15.12
N PHE A 148 5.72 0.10 14.68
CA PHE A 148 5.67 0.82 13.41
C PHE A 148 5.61 2.32 13.68
N LEU A 149 6.60 3.09 13.18
CA LEU A 149 6.66 4.54 13.41
C LEU A 149 5.44 5.21 12.78
N GLU A 150 4.71 6.02 13.56
CA GLU A 150 3.43 6.63 13.15
C GLU A 150 2.36 5.60 12.67
N GLY A 151 2.52 4.33 13.06
CA GLY A 151 1.69 3.22 12.58
C GLY A 151 1.92 2.84 11.12
N ASP A 152 3.01 3.30 10.50
CA ASP A 152 3.34 3.05 9.11
C ASP A 152 3.99 1.65 8.92
N PRO A 153 3.33 0.71 8.20
CA PRO A 153 3.89 -0.62 7.94
C PRO A 153 5.27 -0.60 7.26
N ASP A 154 5.59 0.46 6.52
CA ASP A 154 6.87 0.63 5.83
C ASP A 154 8.00 1.12 6.76
N GLN A 155 7.69 1.45 8.02
CA GLN A 155 8.65 1.98 8.99
C GLN A 155 8.74 1.11 10.26
N PRO A 156 9.13 -0.18 10.14
CA PRO A 156 9.28 -1.06 11.28
C PRO A 156 10.54 -0.75 12.11
N LEU A 157 10.42 -0.90 13.43
CA LEU A 157 11.49 -0.74 14.41
C LEU A 157 11.31 -1.80 15.51
N ILE A 158 12.37 -2.54 15.82
CA ILE A 158 12.34 -3.51 16.92
C ILE A 158 12.44 -2.77 18.24
N SER A 159 11.45 -2.95 19.10
CA SER A 159 11.35 -2.31 20.42
C SER A 159 11.75 -3.22 21.58
N GLY A 160 11.78 -4.54 21.38
CA GLY A 160 12.20 -5.50 22.41
C GLY A 160 12.34 -6.94 21.90
N CYS A 161 12.81 -7.82 22.78
CA CYS A 161 12.88 -9.27 22.56
C CYS A 161 11.98 -9.96 23.59
N LEU A 162 11.37 -11.08 23.22
CA LEU A 162 10.41 -11.81 24.05
C LEU A 162 10.88 -13.25 24.27
N TYR A 163 10.56 -13.78 25.45
CA TYR A 163 10.63 -15.22 25.74
C TYR A 163 9.28 -15.87 25.43
N HIS A 164 9.30 -17.14 25.04
CA HIS A 164 8.11 -17.95 24.73
C HIS A 164 8.38 -19.43 25.04
N ALA A 165 7.45 -20.33 24.76
CA ALA A 165 7.57 -21.75 25.13
C ALA A 165 8.86 -22.45 24.66
N GLU A 166 9.39 -22.14 23.47
CA GLU A 166 10.64 -22.74 22.95
C GLU A 166 11.91 -21.96 23.35
N HIS A 167 11.76 -20.71 23.79
CA HIS A 167 12.84 -19.81 24.22
C HIS A 167 12.48 -19.36 25.61
N ILE A 168 12.76 -20.23 26.57
CA ILE A 168 12.42 -20.00 27.97
C ILE A 168 13.38 -19.00 28.62
N PRO A 169 12.95 -18.31 29.70
CA PRO A 169 13.85 -17.49 30.50
C PRO A 169 15.06 -18.30 31.00
N PRO A 170 16.20 -17.64 31.26
CA PRO A 170 17.43 -18.31 31.67
C PRO A 170 17.38 -18.94 33.08
N TYR A 171 16.32 -18.69 33.84
CA TYR A 171 16.09 -19.23 35.18
C TYR A 171 14.73 -19.91 35.24
N ASP A 172 14.61 -20.97 36.03
CA ASP A 172 13.35 -21.66 36.26
C ASP A 172 12.35 -20.73 36.97
N LEU A 173 11.17 -20.55 36.38
CA LEU A 173 10.09 -19.69 36.88
C LEU A 173 8.73 -20.40 36.70
N PRO A 174 7.76 -20.25 37.63
CA PRO A 174 7.86 -19.61 38.94
C PRO A 174 8.61 -20.49 39.96
N ALA A 175 9.30 -19.86 40.91
CA ALA A 175 10.00 -20.55 42.00
C ALA A 175 9.03 -21.16 43.03
#